data_AF-A0A482TBS7-F1
#
_entry.id   AF-A0A482TBS7-F1
#
_cell.length_a   1.000
_cell.length_b   1.000
_cell.length_c   1.000
_cell.angle_alpha   90.00
_cell.angle_beta   90.00
_cell.angle_gamma   90.00
#
_symmetry.space_group_name_H-M   'P 1'
#
loop_
_entity.id
_entity.type
_entity.pdbx_description
1 polymer ?
#
loop_
_entity_poly.entity_id
_entity_poly.type
_entity_poly.pdbx_seq_one_letter_code
_entity_poly.pdbx_strand_id
1 'polypeptide(L)' 'MGQATFRLDDEVEEWIENRLVAGQAKSVWYRYAVESTIQVDPILDELYEKYQYEERQELIESAVRKEVDRRKRD' A
#
# COMPACT_ATOMS: atom_id res chain seq x y z
N MET A 1 -8.75 12.42 -19.93
CA MET A 1 -7.99 11.57 -18.99
C MET A 1 -7.14 10.62 -19.81
N GLY A 2 -5.85 10.52 -19.54
CA GLY A 2 -4.98 9.54 -20.21
C GLY A 2 -5.25 8.13 -19.66
N GLN A 3 -5.30 7.14 -20.53
CA GLN A 3 -5.39 5.73 -20.12
C GLN A 3 -3.97 5.16 -20.06
N ALA A 4 -3.49 4.86 -18.86
CA ALA A 4 -2.23 4.16 -18.68
C ALA A 4 -2.49 2.65 -18.73
N THR A 5 -1.71 1.92 -19.53
CA THR A 5 -1.73 0.46 -19.58
C THR A 5 -0.41 -0.04 -19.04
N PHE A 6 -0.44 -0.80 -17.94
CA PHE A 6 0.73 -1.50 -17.39
C PHE A 6 0.34 -2.95 -17.15
N ARG A 7 1.31 -3.85 -17.23
CA ARG A 7 1.16 -5.27 -16.90
C ARG A 7 1.81 -5.51 -15.56
N LEU A 8 1.11 -6.20 -14.68
CA LEU A 8 1.66 -6.67 -13.42
C LEU A 8 2.11 -8.12 -13.57
N ASP A 9 2.95 -8.56 -12.65
CA ASP A 9 3.21 -9.98 -12.45
C ASP A 9 1.92 -10.67 -11.98
N ASP A 10 1.74 -11.93 -12.37
CA ASP A 10 0.54 -12.71 -12.07
C ASP A 10 0.33 -12.83 -10.55
N GLU A 11 1.42 -12.91 -9.77
CA GLU A 11 1.37 -12.96 -8.30
C GLU A 11 0.78 -11.67 -7.71
N VAL A 12 1.15 -10.51 -8.25
CA VAL A 12 0.65 -9.21 -7.77
C VAL A 12 -0.82 -9.05 -8.12
N GLU A 13 -1.23 -9.51 -9.31
CA GLU A 13 -2.65 -9.52 -9.67
C GLU A 13 -3.47 -10.39 -8.72
N GLU A 14 -2.97 -11.58 -8.36
CA GLU A 14 -3.63 -12.48 -7.41
C GLU A 14 -3.76 -11.83 -6.02
N TRP A 15 -2.73 -11.13 -5.53
CA TRP A 15 -2.79 -10.41 -4.26
C TRP A 15 -3.87 -9.33 -4.25
N ILE A 16 -4.02 -8.61 -5.35
CA ILE A 16 -5.05 -7.57 -5.51
C ILE A 16 -6.43 -8.21 -5.52
N GLU A 17 -6.64 -9.25 -6.32
CA GLU A 17 -7.93 -9.93 -6.45
C GLU A 17 -8.40 -10.50 -5.10
N ASN A 18 -7.51 -11.07 -4.31
CA ASN A 18 -7.80 -11.58 -2.97
C ASN A 18 -8.24 -10.49 -1.96
N ARG A 19 -7.99 -9.21 -2.25
CA ARG A 19 -8.40 -8.06 -1.42
C ARG A 19 -9.69 -7.40 -1.91
N LEU A 20 -10.16 -7.71 -3.10
CA LEU A 20 -11.37 -7.10 -3.65
C LEU A 20 -12.62 -7.72 -3.04
N VAL A 21 -13.62 -6.87 -2.79
CA VAL A 21 -14.99 -7.32 -2.51
C VAL A 21 -15.67 -7.68 -3.83
N ALA A 22 -16.57 -8.66 -3.79
CA ALA A 22 -17.34 -9.07 -4.96
C ALA A 22 -17.97 -7.86 -5.69
N GLY A 23 -17.71 -7.75 -7.00
CA GLY A 23 -18.20 -6.65 -7.83
C GLY A 23 -17.35 -5.38 -7.81
N GLN A 24 -16.28 -5.31 -7.01
CA GLN A 24 -15.33 -4.20 -7.08
C GLN A 24 -14.37 -4.34 -8.26
N ALA A 25 -14.07 -3.22 -8.91
CA ALA A 25 -13.05 -3.15 -9.94
C ALA A 25 -11.64 -3.02 -9.33
N LYS A 26 -10.63 -3.65 -9.96
CA LYS A 26 -9.21 -3.52 -9.58
C LYS A 26 -8.75 -2.05 -9.46
N SER A 27 -9.34 -1.14 -10.25
CA SER A 27 -9.05 0.30 -10.21
C SER A 27 -9.34 0.97 -8.87
N VAL A 28 -10.29 0.44 -8.09
CA VAL A 28 -10.57 0.93 -6.73
C VAL A 28 -9.40 0.62 -5.81
N TRP A 29 -8.84 -0.58 -5.90
CA TRP A 29 -7.68 -0.97 -5.13
C TRP A 29 -6.43 -0.16 -5.50
N TYR A 30 -6.18 0.06 -6.80
CA TYR A 30 -5.07 0.90 -7.24
C TYR A 30 -5.18 2.33 -6.72
N ARG A 31 -6.38 2.91 -6.77
CA ARG A 31 -6.62 4.25 -6.23
C ARG A 31 -6.30 4.29 -4.74
N TYR A 32 -6.84 3.34 -3.98
CA TYR A 32 -6.61 3.25 -2.55
C TYR A 32 -5.12 3.09 -2.20
N ALA A 33 -4.40 2.25 -2.94
CA ALA A 33 -2.96 2.06 -2.74
C ALA A 33 -2.19 3.36 -2.97
N VAL A 34 -2.46 4.06 -4.09
CA VAL A 34 -1.81 5.34 -4.41
C VAL A 34 -2.11 6.41 -3.38
N GLU A 35 -3.38 6.55 -2.98
CA GLU A 35 -3.80 7.51 -1.96
C GLU A 35 -3.10 7.24 -0.62
N SER A 36 -3.00 5.97 -0.22
CA SER A 36 -2.30 5.58 1.01
C SER A 36 -0.81 5.92 0.95
N THR A 37 -0.15 5.60 -0.16
CA THR A 37 1.28 5.91 -0.35
C THR A 37 1.54 7.42 -0.32
N ILE A 38 0.75 8.23 -1.03
CA ILE A 38 0.91 9.70 -1.06
C ILE A 38 0.75 10.33 0.32
N GLN A 39 -0.08 9.75 1.19
CA GLN A 39 -0.28 10.27 2.55
C GLN A 39 0.88 9.92 3.49
N VAL A 40 1.48 8.75 3.32
CA VAL A 40 2.52 8.24 4.23
C VAL A 40 3.93 8.67 3.79
N ASP A 41 4.20 8.71 2.49
CA ASP A 41 5.54 9.00 1.96
C ASP A 41 6.16 10.31 2.45
N PRO A 42 5.45 11.45 2.53
CA PRO A 42 6.02 12.69 3.04
C PRO A 42 6.51 12.59 4.49
N ILE A 43 5.91 11.71 5.29
CA ILE A 43 6.33 11.46 6.68
C ILE A 43 7.61 10.62 6.69
N LEU A 44 7.71 9.65 5.77
CA LEU A 44 8.89 8.79 5.65
C LEU A 44 10.10 9.53 5.06
N ASP A 45 9.88 10.58 4.27
CA ASP A 45 10.94 11.43 3.71
C ASP A 45 11.79 12.13 4.81
N GLU A 46 11.31 12.18 6.07
CA GLU A 46 12.09 12.68 7.21
C GLU A 46 13.21 11.71 7.65
N LEU A 47 13.08 10.42 7.32
CA LEU A 47 13.98 9.35 7.78
C LEU A 47 14.67 8.61 6.63
N TYR A 48 14.06 8.59 5.44
CA TYR A 48 14.53 7.80 4.32
C TYR A 48 14.49 8.59 3.02
N GLU A 49 15.43 8.28 2.13
CA GLU A 49 15.38 8.72 0.74
C GLU A 49 14.25 8.01 -0.01
N LYS A 50 13.79 8.61 -1.12
CA LYS A 50 12.63 8.09 -1.89
C LYS A 50 12.83 6.70 -2.49
N TYR A 51 14.08 6.31 -2.74
CA TYR A 51 14.42 5.02 -3.34
C TYR A 51 14.60 3.89 -2.32
N GLN A 52 14.56 4.19 -1.02
CA GLN A 52 14.72 3.21 0.06
C GLN A 52 13.39 2.48 0.31
N TYR A 53 12.87 1.84 -0.73
CA TYR A 53 11.53 1.25 -0.70
C TYR A 53 11.40 0.14 0.34
N GLU A 54 12.43 -0.69 0.51
CA GLU A 54 12.43 -1.79 1.47
C GLU A 54 12.38 -1.27 2.90
N GLU A 55 13.26 -0.34 3.27
CA GLU A 55 13.32 0.24 4.61
C GLU A 55 12.05 1.03 4.96
N ARG A 56 11.48 1.73 3.96
CA ARG A 56 10.20 2.43 4.09
C ARG A 56 9.06 1.44 4.36
N GLN A 57 9.00 0.33 3.64
CA GLN A 57 7.99 -0.72 3.84
C GLN A 57 8.13 -1.39 5.21
N GLU A 58 9.35 -1.71 5.64
CA GLU A 58 9.61 -2.30 6.96
C GLU A 58 9.13 -1.40 8.11
N LEU A 59 9.39 -0.09 8.02
CA LEU A 59 8.92 0.86 9.03
C LEU A 59 7.39 0.93 9.06
N ILE A 60 6.74 1.00 7.88
CA ILE A 60 5.28 0.99 7.77
C ILE A 60 4.70 -0.27 8.44
N GLU A 61 5.20 -1.46 8.09
CA GLU A 61 4.70 -2.71 8.64
C GLU A 61 4.83 -2.73 10.17
N SER A 62 6.02 -2.39 10.68
CA SER A 62 6.31 -2.38 12.12
C SER A 62 5.40 -1.39 12.86
N ALA A 63 5.23 -0.18 12.34
CA ALA A 63 4.38 0.85 12.93
C ALA A 63 2.90 0.42 12.95
N VAL A 64 2.40 -0.12 11.84
CA VAL A 64 1.02 -0.62 11.73
C VAL A 64 0.80 -1.81 12.68
N ARG A 65 1.73 -2.76 12.73
CA ARG A 65 1.64 -3.93 13.61
C ARG A 65 1.60 -3.52 15.07
N LYS A 66 2.46 -2.59 15.49
CA LYS A 66 2.47 -2.03 16.85
C LYS A 66 1.13 -1.38 17.21
N GLU A 67 0.55 -0.60 16.30
CA GLU A 67 -0.74 0.06 16.53
C GLU A 67 -1.90 -0.94 16.61
N VAL A 68 -1.91 -1.95 15.74
CA VAL A 68 -2.90 -3.03 15.76
C VAL A 68 -2.82 -3.81 17.07
N ASP A 69 -1.62 -4.16 17.52
CA ASP A 69 -1.42 -4.89 18.76
C ASP A 69 -1.84 -4.08 19.99
N ARG A 70 -1.65 -2.75 19.97
CA ARG A 70 -2.18 -1.85 21.01
C ARG A 70 -3.70 -1.93 21.06
N ARG A 71 -4.37 -1.73 19.93
CA ARG A 71 -5.84 -1.73 19.84
C ARG A 71 -6.51 -3.06 20.16
N LYS A 72 -5.80 -4.18 20.01
CA LYS A 72 -6.32 -5.51 20.40
C LYS A 72 -6.27 -5.76 21.90
N ARG A 73 -5.46 -4.98 22.64
CA ARG A 73 -5.30 -5.09 24.10
C ARG A 73 -6.24 -4.15 24.86
N ASP A 74 -6.72 -3.11 24.19
CA ASP A 74 -7.77 -2.19 24.65
C ASP A 74 -9.16 -2.82 24.46
#